data_AF-G5NAG0-F1
#
_entry.id   AF-G5NAG0-F1
#
_cell.length_a   1.000
_cell.length_b   1.000
_cell.length_c   1.000
_cell.angle_alpha   90.00
_cell.angle_beta   90.00
_cell.angle_gamma   90.00
#
_symmetry.space_group_name_H-M   'P 1'
#
loop_
_entity.id
_entity.type
_entity.pdbx_description
1 polymer ?
#
loop_
_entity_poly.entity_id
_entity_poly.type
_entity_poly.pdbx_seq_one_letter_code
_entity_poly.pdbx_strand_id
1 'polypeptide(L)' 'MFREQVSLQVERGRKSSMNFRTAERFGLIEAVEKPVVFWFEQYQEGVAV' A
#
# COMPACT_ATOMS: atom_id res chain seq x y z
N MET A 1 5.68 13.36 -2.57
CA MET A 1 4.59 13.67 -3.53
C MET A 1 3.79 12.45 -4.02
N PHE A 2 4.35 11.36 -4.56
CA PHE A 2 3.55 10.15 -4.88
C PHE A 2 3.64 9.05 -3.80
N ARG A 3 4.84 8.60 -3.45
CA ARG A 3 5.07 7.55 -2.44
C ARG A 3 4.44 7.85 -1.09
N GLU A 4 4.50 9.10 -0.68
CA GLU A 4 3.85 9.63 0.53
C GLU A 4 2.32 9.54 0.48
N GLN A 5 1.71 9.66 -0.71
CA GLN A 5 0.26 9.48 -0.85
C GLN A 5 -0.14 7.99 -0.81
N VAL A 6 0.78 7.11 -1.24
CA VAL A 6 0.61 5.66 -1.14
C VAL A 6 0.78 5.19 0.31
N SER A 7 1.73 5.76 1.06
CA SER A 7 1.93 5.39 2.47
C SER A 7 0.73 5.72 3.36
N LEU A 8 -0.10 6.69 2.97
CA LEU A 8 -1.30 7.10 3.72
C LEU A 8 -2.55 6.25 3.43
N GLN A 9 -2.46 5.24 2.56
CA GLN A 9 -3.66 4.50 2.12
C GLN A 9 -4.26 3.64 3.23
N VAL A 10 -3.44 3.10 4.12
CA VAL A 10 -3.91 2.34 5.29
C VAL A 10 -4.72 3.25 6.21
N GLU A 11 -4.21 4.44 6.53
CA GLU A 11 -4.89 5.43 7.38
C GLU A 11 -6.20 5.91 6.74
N ARG A 12 -6.20 6.12 5.42
CA ARG A 12 -7.40 6.46 4.66
C ARG A 12 -8.44 5.35 4.74
N GLY A 13 -8.03 4.10 4.51
CA GLY A 13 -8.90 2.92 4.62
C GLY A 13 -9.52 2.80 6.01
N ARG A 14 -8.70 2.93 7.06
CA ARG A 14 -9.16 2.95 8.46
C ARG A 14 -10.17 4.08 8.70
N LYS A 15 -9.94 5.28 8.16
CA LYS A 15 -10.82 6.44 8.35
C LYS A 15 -12.15 6.29 7.61
N SER A 16 -12.15 5.91 6.34
CA SER A 16 -13.32 6.04 5.46
C SER A 16 -14.12 4.75 5.25
N SER A 17 -13.53 3.57 5.50
CA SER A 17 -14.16 2.29 5.14
C SER A 17 -14.45 1.42 6.37
N MET A 18 -15.74 1.18 6.63
CA MET A 18 -16.16 0.21 7.66
C MET A 18 -15.68 -1.19 7.34
N ASN A 19 -15.77 -1.61 6.07
CA ASN A 19 -15.36 -2.95 5.65
C ASN A 19 -13.86 -3.17 5.84
N PHE A 20 -13.04 -2.15 5.57
CA PHE A 20 -11.60 -2.22 5.83
C PHE A 20 -11.32 -2.46 7.32
N ARG A 21 -11.93 -1.69 8.21
CA ARG A 21 -11.78 -1.87 9.66
C ARG A 21 -12.28 -3.23 10.13
N THR A 22 -13.39 -3.71 9.59
CA THR A 22 -13.91 -5.05 9.92
C THR A 22 -12.92 -6.13 9.49
N ALA A 23 -12.43 -6.09 8.25
CA ALA A 23 -11.46 -7.04 7.74
C ALA A 23 -10.16 -7.03 8.57
N GLU A 24 -9.65 -5.84 8.92
CA GLU A 24 -8.46 -5.69 9.77
C GLU A 24 -8.70 -6.22 11.19
N ARG A 25 -9.86 -5.90 11.80
CA ARG A 25 -10.22 -6.38 13.15
C ARG A 25 -10.32 -7.89 13.25
N PHE A 26 -10.78 -8.56 12.19
CA PHE A 26 -10.91 -10.01 12.13
C PHE A 26 -9.67 -10.71 11.55
N GLY A 27 -8.59 -9.97 11.25
CA GLY A 27 -7.34 -10.53 10.75
C GLY A 27 -7.42 -11.05 9.31
N LEU A 28 -8.40 -10.59 8.53
CA LEU A 28 -8.49 -10.91 7.09
C LEU A 28 -7.47 -10.12 6.27
N ILE A 29 -7.04 -8.97 6.80
CA ILE A 29 -5.98 -8.11 6.25
C ILE A 29 -5.13 -7.54 7.39
N GLU A 30 -3.92 -7.10 7.08
CA GLU A 30 -3.04 -6.39 7.99
C GLU A 30 -2.25 -5.29 7.26
N ALA A 31 -1.73 -4.32 8.02
CA ALA A 31 -0.81 -3.32 7.46
C ALA A 31 0.56 -3.95 7.21
N VAL A 32 1.08 -3.77 5.99
CA VAL A 32 2.42 -4.25 5.62
C VAL A 32 3.43 -3.13 5.85
N GLU A 33 4.25 -3.22 6.90
CA GLU A 33 5.32 -2.26 7.21
C GLU A 33 6.57 -2.50 6.35
N LYS A 34 6.40 -2.47 5.03
CA LYS A 34 7.50 -2.57 4.07
C LYS A 34 7.36 -1.50 2.99
N PRO A 35 8.47 -0.99 2.44
CA PRO A 35 8.40 -0.05 1.32
C PRO A 35 7.63 -0.65 0.14
N VAL A 36 6.77 0.15 -0.49
CA VAL A 36 6.14 -0.23 -1.76
C VAL A 36 7.21 -0.21 -2.85
N VAL A 37 7.49 -1.39 -3.42
CA VAL A 37 8.35 -1.56 -4.59
C VAL A 37 7.43 -1.66 -5.80
N PHE A 38 7.56 -0.74 -6.75
CA PHE A 38 6.78 -0.83 -7.97
C PHE A 38 7.39 -1.85 -8.92
N TRP A 39 6.55 -2.50 -9.72
CA TRP A 39 7.00 -3.53 -10.66
C TRP A 39 8.13 -3.04 -11.57
N PHE A 40 8.04 -1.81 -12.10
CA PHE A 40 9.07 -1.26 -12.99
C PHE A 40 10.41 -1.03 -12.29
N GLU A 41 10.42 -0.78 -10.98
CA GLU A 41 11.67 -0.62 -10.21
C GLU A 41 12.38 -1.97 -10.06
N GLN A 42 11.62 -3.05 -10.01
CA GLN A 42 12.17 -4.39 -9.87
C GLN A 42 12.54 -5.03 -11.23
N TYR A 43 11.82 -4.70 -12.30
CA TYR A 43 11.90 -5.45 -13.56
C TYR A 43 12.23 -4.60 -14.80
N GLN A 44 12.34 -3.27 -14.67
CA GLN A 44 12.76 -2.40 -15.78
C GLN A 44 14.07 -1.64 -15.52
N GLU A 45 14.73 -1.84 -14.38
CA GLU A 45 16.12 -1.37 -14.21
C GLU A 45 17.02 -2.06 -15.26
N GLY A 46 17.45 -1.30 -16.27
CA GLY A 46 18.30 -1.79 -17.37
C GLY A 46 17.67 -1.74 -18.77
N VAL A 47 16.38 -1.39 -18.90
CA VAL A 47 15.83 -1.01 -20.21
C VAL A 47 16.23 0.43 -20.49
N ALA A 48 17.45 0.61 -20.99
CA ALA A 48 17.86 1.87 -21.61
C ALA A 48 16.89 2.19 -22.76
N VAL A 49 16.25 3.36 -22.70
CA VAL A 49 15.55 3.96 -23.84
C VAL A 49 16.58 4.60 -24.75
#